data_AF-A0A7W0Q9B1-F1
#
_entry.id   AF-A0A7W0Q9B1-F1
#
_cell.length_a   1.000
_cell.length_b   1.000
_cell.length_c   1.000
_cell.angle_alpha   90.00
_cell.angle_beta   90.00
_cell.angle_gamma   90.00
#
_symmetry.space_group_name_H-M   'P 1'
#
loop_
_entity.id
_entity.type
_entity.pdbx_description
1 polymer ?
#
loop_
_entity_poly.entity_id
_entity_poly.type
_entity_poly.pdbx_seq_one_letter_code
_entity_poly.pdbx_strand_id
1 'polypeptide(L)'
;MELSIVSRDEVVLQRPEDLRFLVPVFHTPNACAGAATAYLLRRIAYRAGAYAPGIQEFLFHELNTARDGGTLEKVQRWFAGRVSSLNELGYRLQCRRVTSPTATLLDWVKEGRGYRGAMLPTNFKKLHPIPGAGGKDVLDDSVAHAVGITVDRLDTKGDEGLVMIDPWPGVKGDAKDKAVVHAAIESAHRDRSYHALVYYWVGWS
;
A
#
# COMPACT_ATOMS: atom_id res chain seq x y z
N MET A 1 0.85 -30.44 46.76
CA MET A 1 0.07 -29.31 46.22
C MET A 1 0.97 -28.09 46.33
N GLU A 2 1.81 -27.88 45.33
CA GLU A 2 2.74 -26.75 45.28
C GLU A 2 2.11 -25.65 44.42
N LEU A 3 1.86 -24.50 45.04
CA LEU A 3 1.49 -23.27 44.36
C LEU A 3 2.78 -22.62 43.85
N SER A 4 3.07 -22.76 42.56
CA SER A 4 4.12 -21.95 41.94
C SER A 4 3.62 -20.51 41.82
N ILE A 5 4.26 -19.64 42.58
CA ILE A 5 4.09 -18.19 42.49
C ILE A 5 4.74 -17.78 41.16
N VAL A 6 3.93 -17.52 40.15
CA VAL A 6 4.40 -16.91 38.90
C VAL A 6 4.82 -15.48 39.25
N SER A 7 6.13 -15.23 39.12
CA SER A 7 6.74 -13.92 39.33
C SER A 7 6.04 -12.86 38.46
N ARG A 8 5.64 -11.75 39.08
CA ARG A 8 5.03 -10.58 38.40
C ARG A 8 5.98 -9.85 37.43
N ASP A 9 7.23 -10.28 37.33
CA ASP A 9 8.27 -9.64 36.52
C ASP A 9 8.49 -10.30 35.14
N GLU A 10 7.75 -11.35 34.79
CA GLU A 10 7.76 -11.94 33.44
C GLU A 10 6.61 -11.44 32.56
N VAL A 11 6.19 -10.18 32.74
CA VAL A 11 5.52 -9.49 31.63
C VAL A 11 6.61 -9.07 30.66
N VAL A 12 7.00 -9.99 29.78
CA VAL A 12 7.76 -9.66 28.57
C VAL A 12 6.88 -8.74 27.75
N LEU A 13 7.01 -7.42 27.97
CA LEU A 13 6.55 -6.41 27.03
C LEU A 13 7.39 -6.60 25.76
N GLN A 14 6.90 -7.47 24.87
CA GLN A 14 7.44 -7.59 23.52
C GLN A 14 7.53 -6.18 22.94
N ARG A 15 8.74 -5.79 22.50
CA ARG A 15 8.89 -4.51 21.81
C ARG A 15 8.13 -4.64 20.48
N PRO A 16 7.56 -3.56 19.93
CA PRO A 16 6.91 -3.59 18.61
C PRO A 16 7.81 -4.16 17.49
N GLU A 17 9.12 -4.18 17.73
CA GLU A 17 10.17 -4.72 16.88
C GLU A 17 10.18 -6.27 16.81
N ASP A 18 9.66 -6.95 17.83
CA ASP A 18 9.71 -8.41 17.99
C ASP A 18 8.56 -9.13 17.25
N LEU A 19 7.47 -8.42 16.95
CA LEU A 19 6.42 -8.89 16.05
C LEU A 19 6.66 -8.27 14.68
N ARG A 20 7.39 -8.99 13.82
CA ARG A 20 7.62 -8.65 12.41
C ARG A 20 6.31 -8.69 11.64
N PHE A 21 5.51 -7.64 11.76
CA PHE A 21 4.23 -7.53 11.10
C PHE A 21 4.44 -7.23 9.61
N LEU A 22 4.16 -8.22 8.77
CA LEU A 22 4.10 -8.05 7.33
C LEU A 22 2.66 -7.70 6.97
N VAL A 23 2.44 -6.46 6.52
CA VAL A 23 1.17 -6.06 5.90
C VAL A 23 0.97 -6.92 4.64
N PRO A 24 -0.10 -7.74 4.54
CA PRO A 24 -0.34 -8.53 3.34
C PRO A 24 -0.79 -7.63 2.18
N VAL A 25 -0.41 -8.01 0.96
CA VAL A 25 -0.92 -7.41 -0.27
C VAL A 25 -2.14 -8.21 -0.70
N PHE A 26 -3.26 -7.53 -0.95
CA PHE A 26 -4.46 -8.18 -1.48
C PHE A 26 -4.39 -8.20 -3.01
N HIS A 27 -4.39 -9.39 -3.62
CA HIS A 27 -4.32 -9.48 -5.08
C HIS A 27 -5.69 -9.36 -5.73
N THR A 28 -5.76 -8.54 -6.78
CA THR A 28 -7.00 -8.31 -7.52
C THR A 28 -6.75 -7.78 -8.93
N PRO A 29 -7.48 -8.28 -9.95
CA PRO A 29 -7.41 -7.74 -11.31
C PRO A 29 -8.35 -6.55 -11.55
N ASN A 30 -9.24 -6.23 -10.59
CA ASN A 30 -10.32 -5.25 -10.80
C ASN A 30 -10.36 -4.14 -9.73
N ALA A 31 -9.49 -4.19 -8.73
CA ALA A 31 -9.43 -3.22 -7.65
C ALA A 31 -7.99 -2.86 -7.25
N CYS A 32 -7.06 -2.83 -8.22
CA CYS A 32 -5.64 -2.56 -7.95
C CYS A 32 -5.42 -1.25 -7.20
N ALA A 33 -6.13 -0.18 -7.58
CA ALA A 33 -6.00 1.12 -6.91
C ALA A 33 -6.41 1.02 -5.43
N GLY A 34 -7.50 0.33 -5.14
CA GLY A 34 -7.97 0.13 -3.77
C GLY A 34 -7.07 -0.81 -2.98
N ALA A 35 -6.62 -1.92 -3.55
CA ALA A 35 -5.71 -2.85 -2.88
C ALA A 35 -4.34 -2.22 -2.55
N ALA A 36 -3.77 -1.46 -3.50
CA ALA A 36 -2.57 -0.66 -3.26
C ALA A 36 -2.81 0.36 -2.14
N THR A 37 -3.94 1.08 -2.19
CA THR A 37 -4.32 2.05 -1.15
C THR A 37 -4.44 1.40 0.21
N ALA A 38 -5.18 0.29 0.32
CA ALA A 38 -5.40 -0.42 1.56
C ALA A 38 -4.07 -0.87 2.18
N TYR A 39 -3.12 -1.35 1.37
CA TYR A 39 -1.77 -1.65 1.83
C TYR A 39 -1.06 -0.38 2.37
N LEU A 40 -1.08 0.73 1.63
CA LEU A 40 -0.43 1.98 2.03
C LEU A 40 -0.98 2.53 3.35
N LEU A 41 -2.30 2.54 3.52
CA LEU A 41 -2.95 3.03 4.75
C LEU A 41 -2.54 2.17 5.97
N ARG A 42 -2.53 0.85 5.82
CA ARG A 42 -2.04 -0.07 6.87
C ARG A 42 -0.58 0.19 7.18
N ARG A 43 0.28 0.35 6.17
CA ARG A 43 1.73 0.56 6.37
C ARG A 43 2.05 1.88 7.06
N ILE A 44 1.38 2.96 6.66
CA ILE A 44 1.54 4.29 7.27
C ILE A 44 1.05 4.25 8.72
N ALA A 45 -0.12 3.63 8.97
CA ALA A 45 -0.65 3.52 10.32
C ALA A 45 0.20 2.62 11.22
N TYR A 46 0.77 1.54 10.68
CA TYR A 46 1.73 0.68 11.39
C TYR A 46 2.96 1.49 11.78
N ARG A 47 3.49 2.28 10.85
CA ARG A 47 4.62 3.18 11.13
C ARG A 47 4.30 4.22 12.21
N ALA A 48 3.05 4.68 12.27
CA ALA A 48 2.56 5.59 13.30
C ALA A 48 2.20 4.91 14.63
N GLY A 49 2.33 3.58 14.75
CA GLY A 49 1.95 2.84 15.95
C GLY A 49 0.44 2.80 16.21
N ALA A 50 -0.38 3.18 15.22
CA ALA A 50 -1.84 3.24 15.33
C ALA A 50 -2.56 2.01 14.73
N TYR A 51 -1.83 1.18 14.00
CA TYR A 51 -2.40 0.01 13.34
C TYR A 51 -2.52 -1.19 14.27
N ALA A 52 -3.76 -1.66 14.48
CA ALA A 52 -4.07 -2.86 15.25
C ALA A 52 -4.70 -3.94 14.34
N PRO A 53 -3.97 -5.01 13.95
CA PRO A 53 -4.51 -6.03 13.06
C PRO A 53 -5.88 -6.56 13.51
N GLY A 54 -6.84 -6.67 12.57
CA GLY A 54 -8.17 -7.23 12.82
C GLY A 54 -9.26 -6.24 13.26
N ILE A 55 -8.92 -5.06 13.78
CA ILE A 55 -9.92 -4.08 14.26
C ILE A 55 -10.50 -3.26 13.10
N GLN A 56 -9.64 -2.60 12.34
CA GLN A 56 -10.03 -1.73 11.21
C GLN A 56 -10.01 -2.43 9.83
N GLU A 57 -9.81 -3.74 9.81
CA GLU A 57 -9.63 -4.48 8.55
C GLU A 57 -10.87 -4.48 7.66
N PHE A 58 -12.06 -4.46 8.27
CA PHE A 58 -13.31 -4.39 7.51
C PHE A 58 -13.40 -3.11 6.68
N LEU A 59 -12.92 -1.96 7.19
CA LEU A 59 -12.90 -0.70 6.45
C LEU A 59 -11.98 -0.81 5.24
N PHE A 60 -10.75 -1.26 5.43
CA PHE A 60 -9.80 -1.39 4.33
C PHE A 60 -10.17 -2.49 3.35
N HIS A 61 -10.97 -3.48 3.75
CA HIS A 61 -11.49 -4.50 2.84
C HIS A 61 -12.50 -3.94 1.83
N GLU A 62 -13.20 -2.84 2.14
CA GLU A 62 -14.11 -2.19 1.17
C GLU A 62 -13.38 -1.79 -0.11
N LEU A 63 -12.13 -1.31 0.02
CA LEU A 63 -11.24 -0.95 -1.08
C LEU A 63 -10.82 -2.14 -1.94
N ASN A 64 -10.96 -3.38 -1.48
CA ASN A 64 -10.57 -4.55 -2.25
C ASN A 64 -11.64 -4.96 -3.29
N THR A 65 -12.73 -4.19 -3.40
CA THR A 65 -13.82 -4.43 -4.34
C THR A 65 -13.73 -3.48 -5.54
N ALA A 66 -14.21 -3.91 -6.72
CA ALA A 66 -14.26 -3.05 -7.90
C ALA A 66 -15.17 -1.81 -7.73
N ARG A 67 -16.09 -1.85 -6.75
CA ARG A 67 -17.00 -0.74 -6.42
C ARG A 67 -16.23 0.47 -5.91
N ASP A 68 -15.33 0.25 -4.95
CA ASP A 68 -14.63 1.32 -4.23
C ASP A 68 -13.14 1.41 -4.60
N GLY A 69 -12.52 0.31 -5.02
CA GLY A 69 -11.10 0.21 -5.36
C GLY A 69 -10.76 0.19 -6.84
N GLY A 70 -11.75 0.20 -7.74
CA GLY A 70 -11.52 -0.04 -9.17
C GLY A 70 -10.79 1.09 -9.91
N THR A 71 -10.88 2.33 -9.43
CA THR A 71 -10.23 3.49 -10.06
C THR A 71 -9.76 4.48 -9.00
N LEU A 72 -8.91 5.42 -9.42
CA LEU A 72 -8.45 6.51 -8.58
C LEU A 72 -9.61 7.33 -8.00
N GLU A 73 -10.61 7.68 -8.82
CA GLU A 73 -11.77 8.47 -8.41
C GLU A 73 -12.62 7.75 -7.36
N LYS A 74 -12.80 6.44 -7.51
CA LYS A 74 -13.56 5.62 -6.55
C LYS A 74 -12.85 5.57 -5.20
N VAL A 75 -11.53 5.34 -5.21
CA VAL A 75 -10.71 5.34 -3.99
C VAL A 75 -10.74 6.71 -3.30
N GLN A 76 -10.61 7.79 -4.06
CA GLN A 76 -10.68 9.15 -3.52
C GLN A 76 -12.04 9.42 -2.84
N ARG A 77 -13.13 9.03 -3.49
CA ARG A 77 -14.49 9.16 -2.94
C ARG A 77 -14.67 8.32 -1.69
N TRP A 78 -14.21 7.07 -1.72
CA TRP A 78 -14.21 6.18 -0.55
C TRP A 78 -13.48 6.84 0.62
N PHE A 79 -12.27 7.35 0.40
CA PHE A 79 -11.47 7.96 1.46
C PHE A 79 -12.20 9.17 2.06
N ALA A 80 -12.72 10.07 1.21
CA ALA A 80 -13.48 11.23 1.65
C ALA A 80 -14.71 10.84 2.50
N GLY A 81 -15.39 9.75 2.14
CA GLY A 81 -16.53 9.22 2.90
C GLY A 81 -16.16 8.48 4.19
N ARG A 82 -14.87 8.18 4.41
CA ARG A 82 -14.38 7.43 5.59
C ARG A 82 -13.52 8.27 6.54
N VAL A 83 -13.25 9.54 6.23
CA VAL A 83 -12.38 10.41 7.05
C VAL A 83 -12.83 10.48 8.51
N SER A 84 -14.13 10.68 8.78
CA SER A 84 -14.65 10.75 10.16
C SER A 84 -14.41 9.45 10.92
N SER A 85 -14.81 8.32 10.32
CA SER A 85 -14.65 7.00 10.93
C SER A 85 -13.18 6.64 11.17
N LEU A 86 -12.29 7.01 10.25
CA LEU A 86 -10.85 6.84 10.44
C LEU A 86 -10.33 7.67 11.62
N ASN A 87 -10.74 8.94 11.72
CA ASN A 87 -10.36 9.80 12.84
C ASN A 87 -10.90 9.29 14.20
N GLU A 88 -12.14 8.80 14.23
CA GLU A 88 -12.75 8.20 15.43
C GLU A 88 -11.98 6.94 15.90
N LEU A 89 -11.42 6.20 14.96
CA LEU A 89 -10.52 5.06 15.21
C LEU A 89 -9.07 5.49 15.51
N GLY A 90 -8.78 6.78 15.59
CA GLY A 90 -7.45 7.32 15.91
C GLY A 90 -6.51 7.47 14.71
N TYR A 91 -6.97 7.22 13.49
CA TYR A 91 -6.16 7.36 12.27
C TYR A 91 -6.10 8.81 11.82
N ARG A 92 -4.91 9.42 11.91
CA ARG A 92 -4.66 10.78 11.37
C ARG A 92 -4.20 10.74 9.91
N LEU A 93 -4.83 9.89 9.12
CA LEU A 93 -4.51 9.69 7.71
C LEU A 93 -5.13 10.81 6.87
N GLN A 94 -4.38 11.29 5.89
CA GLN A 94 -4.86 12.23 4.88
C GLN A 94 -4.62 11.66 3.49
N CYS A 95 -5.47 12.08 2.56
CA CYS A 95 -5.39 11.72 1.15
C CYS A 95 -5.52 12.99 0.30
N ARG A 96 -4.68 13.11 -0.73
CA ARG A 96 -4.75 14.20 -1.69
C ARG A 96 -4.55 13.67 -3.09
N ARG A 97 -5.39 14.09 -4.04
CA ARG A 97 -5.15 13.89 -5.47
C ARG A 97 -4.13 14.90 -5.97
N VAL A 98 -3.15 14.41 -6.71
CA VAL A 98 -2.09 15.23 -7.32
C VAL A 98 -1.89 14.83 -8.77
N THR A 99 -1.26 15.72 -9.51
CA THR A 99 -0.69 15.44 -10.82
C THR A 99 0.76 15.88 -10.77
N SER A 100 1.69 14.93 -10.70
CA SER A 100 3.11 15.24 -10.47
C SER A 100 4.02 14.17 -11.10
N PRO A 101 5.17 14.57 -11.67
CA PRO A 101 6.14 13.62 -12.22
C PRO A 101 6.49 12.52 -11.21
N THR A 102 6.73 11.30 -11.69
CA THR A 102 6.94 10.15 -10.78
C THR A 102 8.14 10.40 -9.89
N ALA A 103 9.25 10.92 -10.41
CA ALA A 103 10.44 11.24 -9.62
C ALA A 103 10.12 12.12 -8.40
N THR A 104 9.33 13.18 -8.58
CA THR A 104 8.90 14.06 -7.48
C THR A 104 8.09 13.32 -6.43
N LEU A 105 7.22 12.39 -6.85
CA LEU A 105 6.46 11.54 -5.91
C LEU A 105 7.37 10.57 -5.17
N LEU A 106 8.34 9.94 -5.86
CA LEU A 106 9.29 9.01 -5.26
C LEU A 106 10.13 9.71 -4.17
N ASP A 107 10.64 10.90 -4.47
CA ASP A 107 11.41 11.70 -3.51
C ASP A 107 10.54 12.11 -2.31
N TRP A 108 9.33 12.63 -2.56
CA TRP A 108 8.40 13.01 -1.50
C TRP A 108 8.03 11.84 -0.57
N VAL A 109 7.81 10.65 -1.14
CA VAL A 109 7.54 9.42 -0.38
C VAL A 109 8.77 9.00 0.43
N LYS A 110 9.96 9.01 -0.18
CA LYS A 110 11.22 8.65 0.46
C LYS A 110 11.52 9.53 1.67
N GLU A 111 11.34 10.85 1.53
CA GLU A 111 11.48 11.83 2.62
C GLU A 111 10.51 11.57 3.78
N GLY A 112 9.36 10.97 3.50
CA GLY A 112 8.37 10.61 4.51
C GLY A 112 8.78 9.46 5.43
N ARG A 113 9.85 8.72 5.13
CA ARG A 113 10.39 7.63 5.98
C ARG A 113 9.33 6.65 6.51
N GLY A 114 8.39 6.29 5.64
CA GLY A 114 7.29 5.35 5.93
C GLY A 114 5.99 5.98 6.43
N TYR A 115 5.95 7.30 6.68
CA TYR A 115 4.73 8.05 7.01
C TYR A 115 4.01 8.62 5.78
N ARG A 116 4.55 8.37 4.58
CA ARG A 116 4.00 8.80 3.30
C ARG A 116 3.92 7.62 2.34
N GLY A 117 2.98 7.70 1.41
CA GLY A 117 2.82 6.73 0.35
C GLY A 117 2.07 7.33 -0.84
N ALA A 118 2.19 6.69 -2.00
CA ALA A 118 1.50 7.14 -3.21
C ALA A 118 0.90 5.95 -3.95
N MET A 119 -0.35 6.06 -4.38
CA MET A 119 -1.00 5.14 -5.32
C MET A 119 -0.99 5.78 -6.71
N LEU A 120 -0.42 5.05 -7.66
CA LEU A 120 -0.18 5.49 -9.03
C LEU A 120 -0.97 4.58 -9.97
N PRO A 121 -2.01 5.07 -10.66
CA PRO A 121 -2.53 4.41 -11.85
C PRO A 121 -1.44 4.27 -12.89
N THR A 122 -1.35 3.10 -13.50
CA THR A 122 -0.27 2.75 -14.40
C THR A 122 -0.80 2.07 -15.65
N ASN A 123 -0.07 2.19 -16.76
CA ASN A 123 -0.30 1.31 -17.90
C ASN A 123 0.22 -0.09 -17.55
N PHE A 124 -0.70 -1.06 -17.55
CA PHE A 124 -0.42 -2.46 -17.19
C PHE A 124 0.67 -3.07 -18.08
N LYS A 125 0.53 -2.94 -19.40
CA LYS A 125 1.41 -3.54 -20.40
C LYS A 125 2.87 -3.08 -20.29
N LYS A 126 3.08 -1.83 -19.86
CA LYS A 126 4.43 -1.29 -19.63
C LYS A 126 5.14 -1.88 -18.42
N LEU A 127 4.39 -2.19 -17.36
CA LEU A 127 4.94 -2.85 -16.17
C LEU A 127 5.05 -4.36 -16.36
N HIS A 128 4.14 -4.95 -17.15
CA HIS A 128 4.01 -6.38 -17.37
C HIS A 128 4.07 -6.70 -18.87
N PRO A 129 5.24 -6.56 -19.52
CA PRO A 129 5.36 -6.72 -20.97
C PRO A 129 5.28 -8.18 -21.44
N ILE A 130 5.41 -9.14 -20.52
CA ILE A 130 5.43 -10.57 -20.85
C ILE A 130 3.98 -11.08 -21.00
N PRO A 131 3.63 -11.74 -22.13
CA PRO A 131 2.33 -12.35 -22.33
C PRO A 131 1.96 -13.34 -21.20
N GLY A 132 0.69 -13.32 -20.78
CA GLY A 132 0.18 -14.19 -19.72
C GLY A 132 0.22 -13.59 -18.30
N ALA A 133 0.88 -12.45 -18.08
CA ALA A 133 0.79 -11.73 -16.81
C ALA A 133 -0.63 -11.20 -16.53
N GLY A 134 -1.40 -10.88 -17.57
CA GLY A 134 -2.79 -10.42 -17.48
C GLY A 134 -3.85 -11.54 -17.45
N GLY A 135 -3.46 -12.81 -17.37
CA GLY A 135 -4.38 -13.96 -17.44
C GLY A 135 -5.03 -14.23 -18.81
N LYS A 136 -4.89 -13.32 -19.78
CA LYS A 136 -5.27 -13.48 -21.20
C LYS A 136 -4.03 -13.34 -22.09
N ASP A 137 -4.05 -14.00 -23.25
CA ASP A 137 -2.97 -13.93 -24.25
C ASP A 137 -2.77 -12.53 -24.85
N VAL A 138 -3.72 -11.60 -24.63
CA VAL A 138 -3.65 -10.22 -25.13
C VAL A 138 -3.58 -9.25 -23.95
N LEU A 139 -2.43 -8.56 -23.86
CA LEU A 139 -2.20 -7.42 -22.97
C LEU A 139 -2.94 -6.20 -23.55
N ASP A 140 -4.11 -5.86 -22.97
CA ASP A 140 -4.92 -4.72 -23.40
C ASP A 140 -4.74 -3.52 -22.45
N ASP A 141 -4.63 -2.31 -23.01
CA ASP A 141 -4.50 -1.04 -22.27
C ASP A 141 -5.80 -0.65 -21.53
N SER A 142 -6.90 -1.37 -21.81
CA SER A 142 -8.18 -1.29 -21.09
C SER A 142 -8.11 -1.77 -19.63
N VAL A 143 -7.04 -2.48 -19.24
CA VAL A 143 -6.84 -2.92 -17.86
C VAL A 143 -6.61 -1.72 -16.93
N ALA A 144 -7.52 -1.53 -15.98
CA ALA A 144 -7.38 -0.57 -14.90
C ALA A 144 -6.38 -1.09 -13.86
N HIS A 145 -5.11 -0.71 -14.02
CA HIS A 145 -4.01 -1.10 -13.14
C HIS A 145 -3.48 0.09 -12.34
N ALA A 146 -2.99 -0.21 -11.13
CA ALA A 146 -2.33 0.75 -10.26
C ALA A 146 -1.37 0.05 -9.31
N VAL A 147 -0.33 0.76 -8.88
CA VAL A 147 0.65 0.31 -7.89
C VAL A 147 0.69 1.24 -6.68
N GLY A 148 1.18 0.72 -5.56
CA GLY A 148 1.52 1.51 -4.38
C GLY A 148 3.02 1.75 -4.26
N ILE A 149 3.44 2.93 -3.83
CA ILE A 149 4.83 3.28 -3.52
C ILE A 149 4.91 3.72 -2.06
N THR A 150 5.85 3.14 -1.31
CA THR A 150 6.13 3.53 0.08
C THR A 150 7.58 3.23 0.46
N VAL A 151 7.96 3.54 1.68
CA VAL A 151 9.21 3.09 2.28
C VAL A 151 8.92 1.88 3.16
N ASP A 152 9.48 0.73 2.81
CA ASP A 152 9.35 -0.53 3.56
C ASP A 152 10.63 -1.36 3.46
N ARG A 153 10.70 -2.42 4.27
CA ARG A 153 11.70 -3.48 4.11
C ARG A 153 11.20 -4.52 3.12
N LEU A 154 12.05 -4.91 2.18
CA LEU A 154 11.78 -6.06 1.31
C LEU A 154 11.98 -7.38 2.07
N ASP A 155 13.00 -7.43 2.92
CA ASP A 155 13.34 -8.58 3.75
C ASP A 155 13.37 -8.19 5.22
N THR A 156 13.06 -9.14 6.11
CA THR A 156 12.97 -8.89 7.56
C THR A 156 14.27 -8.35 8.19
N LYS A 157 15.41 -8.59 7.55
CA LYS A 157 16.75 -8.14 7.98
C LYS A 157 17.35 -7.05 7.09
N GLY A 158 16.64 -6.62 6.04
CA GLY A 158 17.12 -5.62 5.11
C GLY A 158 16.85 -4.20 5.60
N ASP A 159 17.57 -3.24 5.01
CA ASP A 159 17.32 -1.82 5.23
C ASP A 159 15.96 -1.41 4.65
N GLU A 160 15.36 -0.37 5.24
CA GLU A 160 14.18 0.27 4.67
C GLU A 160 14.58 1.01 3.39
N GLY A 161 13.83 0.78 2.32
CA GLY A 161 14.05 1.39 1.02
C GLY A 161 12.73 1.77 0.36
N LEU A 162 12.82 2.45 -0.77
CA LEU A 162 11.66 2.73 -1.58
C LEU A 162 11.20 1.43 -2.26
N VAL A 163 9.95 1.05 -2.03
CA VAL A 163 9.36 -0.17 -2.56
C VAL A 163 8.14 0.14 -3.41
N MET A 164 7.91 -0.71 -4.40
CA MET A 164 6.71 -0.76 -5.20
C MET A 164 5.90 -2.01 -4.82
N ILE A 165 4.60 -1.81 -4.69
CA ILE A 165 3.61 -2.81 -4.36
C ILE A 165 2.72 -2.98 -5.57
N ASP A 166 2.67 -4.18 -6.13
CA ASP A 166 1.81 -4.49 -7.27
C ASP A 166 0.71 -5.48 -6.86
N PRO A 167 -0.55 -5.03 -6.73
CA PRO A 167 -1.65 -5.90 -6.35
C PRO A 167 -2.15 -6.83 -7.47
N TRP A 168 -1.55 -6.81 -8.66
CA TRP A 168 -2.03 -7.63 -9.77
C TRP A 168 -1.77 -9.14 -9.51
N PRO A 169 -2.76 -10.03 -9.71
CA PRO A 169 -2.59 -11.46 -9.47
C PRO A 169 -1.74 -12.13 -10.56
N GLY A 170 -0.90 -13.08 -10.18
CA GLY A 170 -0.37 -14.08 -11.11
C GLY A 170 0.62 -13.57 -12.16
N VAL A 171 1.36 -12.49 -11.88
CA VAL A 171 2.50 -12.10 -12.70
C VAL A 171 3.53 -13.24 -12.68
N LYS A 172 3.68 -13.97 -13.78
CA LYS A 172 4.62 -15.09 -13.90
C LYS A 172 6.07 -14.58 -13.79
N GLY A 173 6.89 -15.20 -12.94
CA GLY A 173 8.32 -14.88 -12.73
C GLY A 173 8.64 -14.48 -11.28
N ASP A 174 9.81 -13.87 -11.04
CA ASP A 174 10.24 -13.30 -9.75
C ASP A 174 9.44 -12.03 -9.33
N ALA A 175 8.25 -11.81 -9.90
CA ALA A 175 7.42 -10.66 -9.62
C ALA A 175 6.82 -10.78 -8.22
N LYS A 176 7.60 -10.34 -7.23
CA LYS A 176 7.18 -10.28 -5.83
C LYS A 176 6.09 -9.22 -5.67
N ASP A 177 5.14 -9.49 -4.79
CA ASP A 177 4.10 -8.53 -4.35
C ASP A 177 4.68 -7.18 -3.94
N LYS A 178 5.91 -7.21 -3.42
CA LYS A 178 6.72 -6.07 -3.02
C LYS A 178 8.11 -6.19 -3.64
N ALA A 179 8.54 -5.17 -4.37
CA ALA A 179 9.84 -5.14 -5.01
C ALA A 179 10.46 -3.74 -4.96
N VAL A 180 11.73 -3.62 -5.37
CA VAL A 180 12.31 -2.31 -5.67
C VAL A 180 11.49 -1.66 -6.78
N VAL A 181 11.39 -0.32 -6.76
CA VAL A 181 10.64 0.44 -7.76
C VAL A 181 11.14 0.12 -9.17
N HIS A 182 10.23 -0.38 -10.01
CA HIS A 182 10.55 -0.83 -11.36
C HIS A 182 10.91 0.34 -12.27
N ALA A 183 11.98 0.22 -13.07
CA ALA A 183 12.47 1.32 -13.92
C ALA A 183 11.43 1.84 -14.93
N ALA A 184 10.50 0.98 -15.37
CA ALA A 184 9.44 1.36 -16.30
C ALA A 184 8.31 2.21 -15.67
N ILE A 185 8.30 2.39 -14.33
CA ILE A 185 7.21 3.07 -13.61
C ILE A 185 6.93 4.48 -14.14
N GLU A 186 8.00 5.24 -14.44
CA GLU A 186 7.88 6.60 -14.96
C GLU A 186 7.10 6.62 -16.27
N SER A 187 7.46 5.70 -17.19
CA SER A 187 6.79 5.61 -18.48
C SER A 187 5.35 5.10 -18.37
N ALA A 188 5.05 4.26 -17.39
CA ALA A 188 3.72 3.68 -17.17
C ALA A 188 2.77 4.66 -16.49
N HIS A 189 3.28 5.46 -15.55
CA HIS A 189 2.54 6.51 -14.86
C HIS A 189 2.31 7.73 -15.76
N ARG A 190 3.28 8.08 -16.62
CA ARG A 190 3.13 9.14 -17.63
C ARG A 190 1.95 8.89 -18.57
N ASP A 191 1.71 7.65 -18.99
CA ASP A 191 0.57 7.29 -19.84
C ASP A 191 -0.80 7.47 -19.14
N ARG A 192 -0.79 7.62 -17.82
CA ARG A 192 -1.97 7.97 -17.01
C ARG A 192 -1.93 9.45 -16.59
N SER A 193 -1.23 10.28 -17.35
CA SER A 193 -1.11 11.74 -17.17
C SER A 193 -0.56 12.13 -15.80
N TYR A 194 0.28 11.29 -15.19
CA TYR A 194 0.89 11.55 -13.88
C TYR A 194 -0.10 11.74 -12.71
N HIS A 195 -1.33 11.27 -12.83
CA HIS A 195 -2.29 11.32 -11.74
C HIS A 195 -1.89 10.35 -10.63
N ALA A 196 -1.97 10.80 -9.38
CA ALA A 196 -1.76 9.93 -8.22
C ALA A 196 -2.67 10.33 -7.04
N LEU A 197 -2.87 9.40 -6.11
CA LEU A 197 -3.30 9.73 -4.76
C LEU A 197 -2.10 9.60 -3.84
N VAL A 198 -1.83 10.66 -3.08
CA VAL A 198 -0.82 10.63 -2.03
C VAL A 198 -1.49 10.51 -0.67
N TYR A 199 -0.88 9.72 0.19
CA TYR A 199 -1.33 9.44 1.54
C TYR A 199 -0.25 9.81 2.53
N TYR A 200 -0.64 10.38 3.67
CA TYR A 200 0.30 10.73 4.71
C TYR A 200 -0.36 10.76 6.08
N TRP A 201 0.46 10.59 7.11
CA TRP A 201 0.04 10.78 8.50
C TRP A 201 0.25 12.23 8.94
N VAL A 202 -0.76 12.87 9.54
CA VAL A 202 -0.68 14.25 10.01
C VAL A 202 0.10 14.35 11.33
N GLY A 203 0.95 15.36 11.44
CA GLY A 203 1.78 15.60 12.62
C GLY A 203 3.17 14.99 12.55
N TRP A 204 3.55 14.44 11.39
CA TRP A 204 4.91 14.03 11.06
C TRP A 204 5.38 14.83 9.82
N SER A 205 6.34 15.73 10.00
CA SER A 205 6.98 16.53 8.95
C SER A 205 8.49 16.43 9.03
#